data_AF-A0A6N4W5B9-F1
#
_entry.id   AF-A0A6N4W5B9-F1
#
_cell.length_a   1.000
_cell.length_b   1.000
_cell.length_c   1.000
_cell.angle_alpha   90.00
_cell.angle_beta   90.00
_cell.angle_gamma   90.00
#
_symmetry.space_group_name_H-M   'P 1'
#
loop_
_entity.id
_entity.type
_entity.pdbx_description
1 polymer ?
#
loop_
_entity_poly.entity_id
_entity_poly.type
_entity_poly.pdbx_seq_one_letter_code
_entity_poly.pdbx_strand_id
1 'polypeptide(L)'
;MGLFKKAKDAATAAQVHVQGAGLVDPAVLGGPSTRSVDATEPIWEPINGISLQDYAELARTAQSRGVTDEAGMIALGQERGWDPADVRVALDGWVQRMGQSMAVGQQFRKFLGY
;
A
#
# COMPACT_ATOMS: atom_id res chain seq x y z
N MET A 1 27.00 -18.73 -32.34
CA MET A 1 25.57 -18.53 -32.70
C MET A 1 24.77 -19.54 -31.89
N GLY A 2 23.81 -19.23 -31.02
CA GLY A 2 23.18 -17.96 -30.66
C GLY A 2 22.51 -18.09 -29.29
N LEU A 3 22.64 -17.02 -28.50
CA LEU A 3 22.17 -16.86 -27.12
C LEU A 3 20.71 -16.37 -27.04
N PHE A 4 19.84 -16.86 -27.93
CA PHE A 4 18.48 -16.32 -28.08
C PHE A 4 17.41 -17.41 -28.19
N LYS A 5 17.38 -18.34 -27.23
CA LYS A 5 16.26 -19.30 -27.08
C LYS A 5 15.91 -19.62 -25.62
N LYS A 6 15.97 -18.63 -24.71
CA LYS A 6 15.57 -18.83 -23.29
C LYS A 6 14.78 -17.67 -22.66
N ALA A 7 14.15 -16.81 -23.47
CA ALA A 7 13.36 -15.67 -22.96
C ALA A 7 11.88 -15.68 -23.38
N LYS A 8 11.33 -16.82 -23.82
CA LYS A 8 9.94 -16.92 -24.28
C LYS A 8 9.18 -18.11 -23.66
N ASP A 9 9.46 -18.44 -22.41
CA ASP A 9 8.73 -19.48 -21.66
C ASP A 9 8.32 -19.06 -20.24
N ALA A 10 8.74 -17.88 -19.76
CA ALA A 10 8.44 -17.40 -18.42
C ALA A 10 7.11 -16.61 -18.34
N ALA A 11 6.19 -16.85 -19.27
CA ALA A 11 4.95 -16.09 -19.40
C ALA A 11 3.75 -17.01 -19.60
N THR A 12 3.62 -18.09 -18.82
CA THR A 12 2.35 -18.81 -18.57
C THR A 12 2.57 -19.95 -17.58
N ALA A 13 2.30 -19.71 -16.30
CA ALA A 13 1.90 -20.78 -15.37
C ALA A 13 1.23 -20.15 -14.15
N ALA A 14 -0.04 -19.83 -14.34
CA ALA A 14 -0.99 -19.63 -13.27
C ALA A 14 -1.12 -20.91 -12.43
N GLN A 15 -1.01 -20.72 -11.11
CA GLN A 15 -1.76 -21.36 -10.03
C GLN A 15 -1.48 -22.84 -9.62
N VAL A 16 -1.48 -23.00 -8.29
CA VAL A 16 -2.02 -24.10 -7.46
C VAL A 16 -1.03 -25.12 -6.83
N HIS A 17 -1.20 -25.28 -5.49
CA HIS A 17 -0.92 -26.45 -4.61
C HIS A 17 0.53 -26.62 -4.07
N VAL A 18 0.82 -27.10 -2.83
CA VAL A 18 0.05 -27.42 -1.62
C VAL A 18 1.01 -27.78 -0.46
N GLN A 19 0.48 -27.73 0.77
CA GLN A 19 0.86 -28.43 2.01
C GLN A 19 2.33 -28.82 2.25
N GLY A 20 2.90 -28.26 3.32
CA GLY A 20 3.80 -29.00 4.20
C GLY A 20 5.29 -28.86 3.91
N ALA A 21 5.84 -27.64 3.94
CA ALA A 21 7.24 -27.43 4.28
C ALA A 21 7.46 -25.95 4.63
N GLY A 22 8.10 -25.71 5.78
CA GLY A 22 8.72 -24.47 6.26
C GLY A 22 8.29 -23.13 5.65
N LEU A 23 7.75 -22.26 6.51
CA LEU A 23 7.60 -20.81 6.30
C LEU A 23 8.97 -20.18 6.01
N VAL A 24 9.46 -20.29 4.77
CA VAL A 24 10.62 -19.51 4.32
C VAL A 24 10.11 -18.13 3.96
N ASP A 25 10.24 -17.24 4.92
CA ASP A 25 9.97 -15.83 4.80
C ASP A 25 10.81 -15.22 3.66
N PRO A 26 10.21 -14.65 2.59
CA PRO A 26 10.96 -14.04 1.50
C PRO A 26 11.73 -12.77 1.93
N ALA A 27 11.61 -12.31 3.17
CA ALA A 27 12.46 -11.25 3.73
C ALA A 27 13.94 -11.66 3.84
N VAL A 28 14.26 -12.96 3.84
CA VAL A 28 15.66 -13.44 3.92
C VAL A 28 16.44 -13.17 2.61
N LEU A 29 15.75 -12.91 1.50
CA LEU A 29 16.33 -12.82 0.15
C LEU A 29 16.20 -11.43 -0.50
N GLY A 30 15.84 -10.40 0.27
CA GLY A 30 15.79 -9.02 -0.22
C GLY A 30 14.62 -8.72 -1.19
N GLY A 31 13.55 -9.51 -1.14
CA GLY A 31 12.28 -9.20 -1.81
C GLY A 31 11.29 -8.52 -0.85
N PRO A 32 10.27 -7.79 -1.35
CA PRO A 32 9.26 -7.19 -0.49
C PRO A 32 8.61 -8.28 0.36
N SER A 33 8.75 -8.15 1.68
CA SER A 33 8.29 -9.14 2.64
C SER A 33 6.82 -9.48 2.39
N THR A 34 6.53 -10.76 2.12
CA THR A 34 5.16 -11.30 2.21
C THR A 34 4.75 -11.52 3.66
N ARG A 35 5.51 -10.98 4.64
CA ARG A 35 5.13 -10.98 6.04
C ARG A 35 3.76 -10.32 6.15
N SER A 36 2.78 -11.12 6.58
CA SER A 36 1.55 -10.61 7.15
C SER A 36 1.94 -9.57 8.19
N VAL A 37 1.70 -8.32 7.88
CA VAL A 37 1.90 -7.24 8.84
C VAL A 37 0.84 -7.43 9.91
N ASP A 38 1.27 -7.76 11.12
CA ASP A 38 0.38 -7.99 12.24
C ASP A 38 -0.42 -6.72 12.54
N ALA A 39 -1.67 -6.85 12.98
CA ALA A 39 -2.57 -5.71 13.21
C ALA A 39 -2.05 -4.74 14.30
N THR A 40 -1.11 -5.22 15.12
CA THR A 40 -0.48 -4.47 16.21
C THR A 40 0.82 -3.77 15.79
N GLU A 41 1.23 -3.89 14.53
CA GLU A 41 2.47 -3.29 14.04
C GLU A 41 2.37 -1.76 13.95
N PRO A 42 3.48 -1.03 14.24
CA PRO A 42 3.53 0.43 14.21
C PRO A 42 3.22 1.03 12.81
N ILE A 43 3.31 0.21 11.77
CA ILE A 43 2.93 0.57 10.40
C ILE A 43 1.42 0.81 10.24
N TRP A 44 0.57 0.36 11.17
CA TRP A 44 -0.85 0.68 11.20
C TRP A 44 -1.19 1.88 12.09
N GLU A 45 -0.22 2.42 12.84
CA GLU A 45 -0.48 3.57 13.73
C GLU A 45 -0.93 4.78 12.93
N PRO A 46 -1.92 5.55 13.42
CA PRO A 46 -2.33 6.78 12.77
C PRO A 46 -1.18 7.78 12.72
N ILE A 47 -1.04 8.45 11.57
CA ILE A 47 0.00 9.47 11.35
C ILE A 47 -0.63 10.82 11.64
N ASN A 48 -0.16 11.52 12.68
CA ASN A 48 -0.75 12.77 13.17
C ASN A 48 -2.28 12.69 13.38
N GLY A 49 -2.76 11.55 13.89
CA GLY A 49 -4.19 11.30 14.11
C GLY A 49 -4.96 10.86 12.87
N ILE A 50 -4.33 10.76 11.70
CA ILE A 50 -4.96 10.29 10.45
C ILE A 50 -4.68 8.79 10.28
N SER A 51 -5.71 7.97 10.50
CA SER A 51 -5.64 6.53 10.32
C SER A 51 -5.61 6.15 8.83
N LEU A 52 -5.29 4.87 8.53
CA LEU A 52 -5.34 4.37 7.14
C LEU A 52 -6.75 4.46 6.55
N GLN A 53 -7.78 4.27 7.39
CA GLN A 53 -9.17 4.37 6.98
C GLN A 53 -9.53 5.83 6.64
N ASP A 54 -9.15 6.78 7.49
CA ASP A 54 -9.33 8.22 7.24
C ASP A 54 -8.64 8.67 5.96
N TYR A 55 -7.41 8.20 5.73
CA TYR A 55 -6.66 8.45 4.50
C TYR A 55 -7.35 7.83 3.28
N ALA A 56 -7.90 6.61 3.37
CA ALA A 56 -8.65 5.99 2.29
C ALA A 56 -9.96 6.74 1.98
N GLU A 57 -10.68 7.21 2.99
CA GLU A 57 -11.86 8.06 2.79
C GLU A 57 -11.51 9.39 2.15
N LEU A 58 -10.39 10.01 2.55
CA LEU A 58 -9.87 11.23 1.95
C LEU A 58 -9.56 10.99 0.46
N ALA A 59 -8.84 9.91 0.14
CA ALA A 59 -8.53 9.53 -1.23
C ALA A 59 -9.78 9.23 -2.07
N ARG A 60 -10.79 8.56 -1.49
CA ARG A 60 -12.08 8.32 -2.15
C ARG A 60 -12.84 9.62 -2.43
N THR A 61 -12.83 10.53 -1.47
CA THR A 61 -13.43 11.87 -1.62
C THR A 61 -12.72 12.65 -2.72
N ALA A 62 -11.38 12.59 -2.74
CA ALA A 62 -10.55 13.21 -3.77
C ALA A 62 -10.87 12.65 -5.15
N GLN A 63 -10.91 11.33 -5.31
CA GLN A 63 -11.28 10.67 -6.57
C GLN A 63 -12.68 11.06 -7.03
N SER A 64 -13.65 11.13 -6.12
CA SER A 64 -15.03 11.53 -6.42
C SER A 64 -15.14 12.99 -6.88
N ARG A 65 -14.22 13.85 -6.41
CA ARG A 65 -14.12 15.26 -6.77
C ARG A 65 -13.14 15.53 -7.93
N GLY A 66 -12.51 14.50 -8.49
CA GLY A 66 -11.49 14.64 -9.54
C GLY A 66 -10.18 15.29 -9.06
N VAL A 67 -9.93 15.27 -7.75
CA VAL A 67 -8.72 15.80 -7.13
C VAL A 67 -7.64 14.73 -7.14
N THR A 68 -6.54 14.97 -7.84
CA THR A 68 -5.40 14.05 -7.95
C THR A 68 -4.08 14.64 -7.42
N ASP A 69 -4.09 15.91 -6.99
CA ASP A 69 -2.91 16.64 -6.55
C ASP A 69 -2.83 16.71 -5.02
N GLU A 70 -1.61 16.75 -4.50
CA GLU A 70 -1.34 16.85 -3.05
C GLU A 70 -2.05 18.07 -2.44
N ALA A 71 -1.97 19.24 -3.08
CA ALA A 71 -2.62 20.47 -2.60
C ALA A 71 -4.14 20.32 -2.47
N GLY A 72 -4.77 19.58 -3.40
CA GLY A 72 -6.19 19.31 -3.33
C GLY A 72 -6.52 18.32 -2.22
N MET A 73 -5.72 17.28 -2.01
CA MET A 73 -5.92 16.36 -0.88
C MET A 73 -5.77 17.06 0.48
N ILE A 74 -4.80 17.98 0.60
CA ILE A 74 -4.62 18.82 1.79
C ILE A 74 -5.87 19.69 2.03
N ALA A 75 -6.39 20.35 0.98
CA ALA A 75 -7.61 21.16 1.10
C ALA A 75 -8.82 20.32 1.57
N LEU A 76 -8.97 19.08 1.08
CA LEU A 76 -10.02 18.16 1.55
C LEU A 76 -9.83 17.75 3.01
N GLY A 77 -8.58 17.61 3.47
CA GLY A 77 -8.28 17.34 4.88
C GLY A 77 -8.58 18.54 5.77
N GLN A 78 -8.32 19.75 5.28
CA GLN A 78 -8.69 20.99 5.99
C GLN A 78 -10.20 21.15 6.11
N GLU A 79 -10.99 20.75 5.11
CA GLU A 79 -12.46 20.70 5.21
C GLU A 79 -12.95 19.79 6.35
N ARG A 80 -12.16 18.77 6.71
CA ARG A 80 -12.43 17.87 7.85
C ARG A 80 -11.93 18.42 9.19
N GLY A 81 -11.27 19.58 9.19
CA GLY A 81 -10.69 20.21 10.38
C GLY A 81 -9.27 19.74 10.73
N TRP A 82 -8.59 19.03 9.83
CA TRP A 82 -7.20 18.62 10.03
C TRP A 82 -6.23 19.75 9.66
N ASP A 83 -5.09 19.79 10.34
CA ASP A 83 -4.03 20.75 10.01
C ASP A 83 -3.39 20.38 8.67
N PRO A 84 -3.19 21.33 7.75
CA PRO A 84 -2.62 21.04 6.43
C PRO A 84 -1.21 20.43 6.48
N ALA A 85 -0.39 20.79 7.48
CA ALA A 85 0.92 20.19 7.65
C ALA A 85 0.80 18.75 8.12
N ASP A 86 -0.14 18.45 9.03
CA ASP A 86 -0.42 17.10 9.49
C ASP A 86 -0.96 16.22 8.37
N VAL A 87 -1.86 16.75 7.54
CA VAL A 87 -2.38 16.04 6.36
C VAL A 87 -1.23 15.70 5.44
N ARG A 88 -0.36 16.65 5.10
CA ARG A 88 0.80 16.40 4.24
C ARG A 88 1.71 15.30 4.79
N VAL A 89 2.03 15.34 6.08
CA VAL A 89 2.86 14.32 6.74
C VAL A 89 2.17 12.95 6.69
N ALA A 90 0.85 12.90 6.87
CA ALA A 90 0.09 11.66 6.73
C ALA A 90 0.08 11.13 5.30
N LEU A 91 -0.10 11.99 4.28
CA LEU A 91 -0.05 11.60 2.87
C LEU A 91 1.29 10.94 2.55
N ASP A 92 2.40 11.60 2.88
CA ASP A 92 3.75 11.07 2.63
C ASP A 92 4.01 9.79 3.43
N GLY A 93 3.68 9.79 4.72
CA GLY A 93 3.88 8.64 5.60
C GLY A 93 3.10 7.39 5.16
N TRP A 94 1.83 7.54 4.72
CA TRP A 94 1.06 6.41 4.20
C TRP A 94 1.60 5.91 2.86
N VAL A 95 2.07 6.80 1.98
CA VAL A 95 2.74 6.43 0.72
C VAL A 95 4.04 5.66 0.98
N GLN A 96 4.87 6.13 1.91
CA GLN A 96 6.10 5.42 2.33
C GLN A 96 5.77 4.03 2.88
N ARG A 97 4.78 3.91 3.76
CA ARG A 97 4.35 2.62 4.34
C ARG A 97 3.79 1.65 3.29
N MET A 98 3.04 2.15 2.29
CA MET A 98 2.59 1.35 1.15
C MET A 98 3.75 0.88 0.25
N GLY A 99 4.80 1.69 0.10
CA GLY A 99 6.02 1.30 -0.62
C GLY A 99 6.85 0.25 0.14
N GLN A 100 6.84 0.30 1.47
CA GLN A 100 7.54 -0.67 2.32
C GLN A 100 6.77 -1.98 2.52
N SER A 101 5.43 -1.93 2.48
CA SER A 101 4.59 -3.11 2.69
C SER A 101 3.41 -3.20 1.73
N MET A 102 3.41 -4.29 0.97
CA MET A 102 2.29 -4.69 0.11
C MET A 102 1.00 -4.94 0.91
N ALA A 103 1.09 -5.28 2.20
CA ALA A 103 -0.10 -5.48 3.04
C ALA A 103 -0.86 -4.18 3.30
N VAL A 104 -0.14 -3.07 3.54
CA VAL A 104 -0.74 -1.74 3.73
C VAL A 104 -1.46 -1.31 2.45
N GLY A 105 -0.81 -1.51 1.29
CA GLY A 105 -1.44 -1.22 -0.01
C GLY A 105 -2.65 -2.10 -0.33
N GLN A 106 -2.70 -3.34 0.15
CA GLN A 106 -3.89 -4.20 0.02
C GLN A 106 -5.02 -3.74 0.93
N GLN A 107 -4.70 -3.40 2.19
CA GLN A 107 -5.68 -2.89 3.14
C GLN A 107 -6.28 -1.55 2.69
N PHE A 108 -5.45 -0.65 2.16
CA PHE A 108 -5.91 0.60 1.56
C PHE A 108 -6.92 0.37 0.43
N ARG A 109 -6.63 -0.56 -0.50
CA ARG A 109 -7.54 -0.93 -1.59
C ARG A 109 -8.87 -1.50 -1.07
N LYS A 110 -8.81 -2.31 -0.01
CA LYS A 110 -10.00 -2.84 0.66
C LYS A 110 -10.88 -1.72 1.23
N PHE A 111 -10.29 -0.68 1.82
CA PHE A 111 -11.03 0.49 2.30
C PHE A 111 -11.63 1.33 1.15
N LEU A 112 -10.98 1.34 -0.01
CA LEU A 112 -11.53 1.97 -1.23
C LEU A 112 -12.68 1.16 -1.87
N GLY A 113 -12.87 -0.10 -1.47
CA GLY A 113 -13.93 -0.99 -1.96
C GLY A 113 -13.55 -1.82 -3.20
N TYR A 114 -12.25 -2.06 -3.41
CA TYR A 114 -11.74 -2.99 -4.43
C TYR A 114 -11.64 -4.44 -3.91
#